data_AF-A0A959Z808-F1
#
_entry.id   AF-A0A959Z808-F1
#
_cell.length_a   1.000
_cell.length_b   1.000
_cell.length_c   1.000
_cell.angle_alpha   90.00
_cell.angle_beta   90.00
_cell.angle_gamma   90.00
#
_symmetry.space_group_name_H-M   'P 1'
#
loop_
_entity.id
_entity.type
_entity.pdbx_description
1 polymer ?
#
loop_
_entity_poly.entity_id
_entity_poly.type
_entity_poly.pdbx_seq_one_letter_code
_entity_poly.pdbx_strand_id
1 'polypeptide(L)'
;MTPMLMMLAVGATGYAPAPELAVMKSRYSAIDPVISVSAVNGETLAEYKPTEIDFRNPALSPNITSQLTRGLRDNANLRGLGAQFRPLENIVNSVPSWGATFGGSDMNKIGFQSADDLGIALEFIFEPGTCFVPDNKDYQVMMYSDQTVSFTAQYANLFASTSPFGQGKASLKTMCLNMAKKEPAGHVKYYPAVLKDKVLPKLAKIVADSSRRGPWDQARVWIYTDKASLKDIHDRLAPPIAPGYYVRGLRDVNKSGGFEEKDLKNAKLFDPVLIFAPSGDEDATTFLLKNILANHSRALKSALEKPGDESDALYTSAGKELKAEHLNLMLGTLLDSDNKDAISGMLTYLEKHVPLPSRDWVKEMKNMVIVFELEDHEDGNIAKQAKKVKELYGM
;
A
#
# COMPACT_ATOMS: atom_id res chain seq x y z
N MET A 1 -17.02 50.76 -29.38
CA MET A 1 -16.11 49.67 -29.02
C MET A 1 -15.80 49.76 -27.54
N THR A 2 -16.71 49.16 -26.78
CA THR A 2 -16.67 48.74 -25.37
C THR A 2 -17.82 47.73 -25.28
N PRO A 3 -17.66 46.56 -24.65
CA PRO A 3 -18.80 46.05 -23.90
C PRO A 3 -18.36 45.57 -22.52
N MET A 4 -18.93 46.08 -21.44
CA MET A 4 -20.31 45.94 -20.93
C MET A 4 -20.40 44.71 -20.00
N LEU A 5 -20.30 45.05 -18.71
CA LEU A 5 -20.58 44.24 -17.53
C LEU A 5 -22.05 43.81 -17.57
N MET A 6 -22.33 42.51 -17.38
CA MET A 6 -23.69 42.01 -17.16
C MET A 6 -23.71 41.12 -15.91
N MET A 7 -24.30 41.68 -14.84
CA MET A 7 -24.82 40.93 -13.69
C MET A 7 -26.21 40.39 -14.06
N LEU A 8 -26.51 39.15 -13.68
CA LEU A 8 -27.90 38.68 -13.50
C LEU A 8 -27.95 37.66 -12.35
N ALA A 9 -29.01 37.79 -11.57
CA ALA A 9 -29.22 37.22 -10.26
C ALA A 9 -30.01 35.91 -10.27
N VAL A 10 -29.71 35.08 -9.25
CA VAL A 10 -30.57 34.20 -8.42
C VAL A 10 -31.83 33.58 -9.06
N GLY A 11 -31.88 32.24 -9.03
CA GLY A 11 -33.09 31.44 -8.99
C GLY A 11 -32.90 30.23 -8.08
N ALA A 12 -33.61 30.20 -6.95
CA ALA A 12 -33.65 29.11 -5.98
C ALA A 12 -35.00 28.40 -6.05
N THR A 13 -34.98 27.07 -6.21
CA THR A 13 -36.04 26.09 -5.89
C THR A 13 -35.29 24.76 -5.73
N GLY A 14 -35.32 24.00 -4.63
CA GLY A 14 -36.40 23.73 -3.70
C GLY A 14 -36.88 22.29 -3.93
N TYR A 15 -36.23 21.30 -3.32
CA TYR A 15 -36.84 19.98 -3.07
C TYR A 15 -36.38 19.43 -1.72
N ALA A 16 -37.37 19.02 -0.93
CA ALA A 16 -37.31 18.68 0.47
C ALA A 16 -36.82 17.23 0.74
N PRO A 17 -36.37 16.92 1.96
CA PRO A 17 -35.77 15.64 2.35
C PRO A 17 -36.76 14.69 3.05
N ALA A 18 -36.46 13.38 3.06
CA ALA A 18 -36.74 12.38 4.13
C ALA A 18 -36.59 10.92 3.61
N PRO A 19 -36.48 9.88 4.46
CA PRO A 19 -36.02 9.83 5.86
C PRO A 19 -34.96 8.74 6.15
N GLU A 20 -34.36 8.88 7.34
CA GLU A 20 -33.74 7.89 8.24
C GLU A 20 -33.54 6.43 7.78
N LEU A 21 -32.27 6.00 7.86
CA LEU A 21 -31.93 4.72 8.48
C LEU A 21 -30.83 4.97 9.51
N ALA A 22 -31.27 4.96 10.77
CA ALA A 22 -30.43 5.02 11.96
C ALA A 22 -29.66 3.70 12.17
N VAL A 23 -28.67 3.78 13.07
CA VAL A 23 -27.80 2.71 13.62
C VAL A 23 -26.50 2.54 12.80
N MET A 24 -25.30 2.96 13.21
CA MET A 24 -24.69 3.09 14.53
C MET A 24 -24.01 4.45 14.75
N LYS A 25 -24.40 5.15 15.81
CA LYS A 25 -23.51 6.08 16.51
C LYS A 25 -22.53 5.22 17.35
N SER A 26 -21.32 5.00 16.85
CA SER A 26 -20.17 4.83 17.73
C SER A 26 -19.16 5.91 17.38
N ARG A 27 -18.68 6.56 18.43
CA ARG A 27 -17.84 7.75 18.40
C ARG A 27 -16.50 7.39 17.78
N TYR A 28 -16.17 7.96 16.63
CA TYR A 28 -14.78 8.23 16.29
C TYR A 28 -14.60 9.73 16.38
N SER A 29 -14.29 10.20 17.59
CA SER A 29 -13.58 11.46 17.73
C SER A 29 -12.36 11.39 16.81
N ALA A 30 -12.09 12.48 16.09
CA ALA A 30 -10.73 12.75 15.65
C ALA A 30 -9.83 12.58 16.88
N ILE A 31 -9.05 11.50 16.90
CA ILE A 31 -7.98 11.36 17.88
C ILE A 31 -6.87 12.24 17.33
N ASP A 32 -6.97 13.53 17.58
CA ASP A 32 -5.77 14.32 17.82
C ASP A 32 -5.19 13.74 19.12
N PRO A 33 -3.96 13.17 19.12
CA PRO A 33 -3.33 12.82 20.38
C PRO A 33 -3.06 14.11 21.15
N VAL A 34 -3.90 14.39 22.14
CA VAL A 34 -3.57 15.32 23.23
C VAL A 34 -2.67 14.56 24.19
N ILE A 35 -1.40 14.92 24.23
CA ILE A 35 -0.46 14.48 25.25
C ILE A 35 -0.64 15.40 26.47
N SER A 36 -0.97 14.82 27.62
CA SER A 36 -0.71 15.44 28.92
C SER A 36 0.35 14.62 29.65
N VAL A 37 1.36 15.31 30.20
CA VAL A 37 2.34 14.71 31.12
C VAL A 37 2.22 15.46 32.45
N SER A 38 1.89 14.72 33.50
CA SER A 38 1.92 15.20 34.89
C SER A 38 2.98 14.41 35.64
N ALA A 39 3.81 15.09 36.45
CA ALA A 39 4.62 14.42 37.45
C ALA A 39 3.73 13.81 38.56
N VAL A 40 4.25 12.87 39.35
CA VAL A 40 3.54 12.28 40.52
C VAL A 40 3.11 13.36 41.54
N ASN A 41 3.69 14.56 41.45
CA ASN A 41 3.43 15.76 42.23
C ASN A 41 2.85 16.95 41.42
N GLY A 42 2.48 16.76 40.13
CA GLY A 42 1.71 17.74 39.35
C GLY A 42 2.49 18.83 38.61
N GLU A 43 3.82 18.82 38.57
CA GLU A 43 4.60 19.82 37.82
C GLU A 43 5.00 19.35 36.41
N THR A 44 4.94 20.29 35.45
CA THR A 44 5.29 20.09 34.03
C THR A 44 6.77 20.41 33.81
N LEU A 45 7.57 19.43 33.35
CA LEU A 45 9.04 19.58 33.32
C LEU A 45 9.66 19.92 31.96
N ALA A 46 8.97 19.72 30.84
CA ALA A 46 9.36 20.27 29.53
C ALA A 46 8.28 19.96 28.47
N GLU A 47 8.13 20.85 27.50
CA GLU A 47 7.32 20.64 26.30
C GLU A 47 8.26 20.60 25.09
N TYR A 48 8.23 19.51 24.31
CA TYR A 48 9.03 19.37 23.08
C TYR A 48 8.10 19.10 21.90
N LYS A 49 8.26 19.86 20.81
CA LYS A 49 7.50 19.65 19.57
C LYS A 49 8.33 18.80 18.60
N PRO A 50 7.83 17.65 18.14
CA PRO A 50 8.54 16.80 17.18
C PRO A 50 8.96 17.54 15.92
N THR A 51 10.16 17.23 15.43
CA THR A 51 10.57 17.65 14.08
C THR A 51 9.92 16.74 13.04
N GLU A 52 9.10 17.37 12.22
CA GLU A 52 8.14 16.79 11.31
C GLU A 52 8.79 16.50 9.93
N ILE A 53 8.79 15.26 9.43
CA ILE A 53 9.44 14.89 8.15
C ILE A 53 8.42 14.47 7.08
N ASP A 54 8.45 15.15 5.92
CA ASP A 54 7.70 14.80 4.70
C ASP A 54 8.63 14.15 3.67
N PHE A 55 8.38 12.89 3.32
CA PHE A 55 9.20 12.12 2.39
C PHE A 55 8.69 12.14 0.94
N ARG A 56 7.53 12.77 0.67
CA ARG A 56 7.03 12.95 -0.69
C ARG A 56 7.75 14.08 -1.43
N ASN A 57 8.56 14.86 -0.71
CA ASN A 57 9.46 15.87 -1.26
C ASN A 57 10.93 15.44 -1.04
N PRO A 58 11.67 15.05 -2.09
CA PRO A 58 13.04 14.51 -1.98
C PRO A 58 14.09 15.56 -1.53
N ALA A 59 13.72 16.84 -1.40
CA ALA A 59 14.55 17.85 -0.77
C ALA A 59 14.50 17.72 0.77
N LEU A 60 15.07 16.65 1.32
CA LEU A 60 15.24 16.53 2.75
C LEU A 60 16.22 17.61 3.25
N SER A 61 15.67 18.50 4.10
CA SER A 61 16.34 19.60 4.81
C SER A 61 17.71 19.18 5.36
N PRO A 62 18.81 19.87 4.98
CA PRO A 62 20.16 19.63 5.51
C PRO A 62 20.30 19.83 7.04
N ASN A 63 19.24 20.26 7.73
CA ASN A 63 19.28 20.70 9.13
C ASN A 63 18.89 19.65 10.17
N ILE A 64 18.53 18.41 9.79
CA ILE A 64 18.15 17.39 10.78
C ILE A 64 19.35 17.06 11.68
N THR A 65 20.54 16.85 11.10
CA THR A 65 21.76 16.47 11.84
C THR A 65 22.31 17.62 12.72
N SER A 66 22.23 18.88 12.25
CA SER A 66 22.75 20.04 13.00
C SER A 66 21.85 20.47 14.16
N GLN A 67 20.52 20.36 14.01
CA GLN A 67 19.57 20.65 15.10
C GLN A 67 19.56 19.55 16.17
N LEU A 68 19.73 18.27 15.77
CA LEU A 68 19.89 17.15 16.69
C LEU A 68 21.16 17.24 17.54
N THR A 69 22.25 17.81 17.00
CA THR A 69 23.53 17.87 17.72
C THR A 69 23.59 19.00 18.75
N ARG A 70 22.80 20.08 18.58
CA ARG A 70 22.89 21.27 19.43
C ARG A 70 22.12 21.15 20.75
N GLY A 71 21.08 20.32 20.80
CA GLY A 71 20.37 20.00 22.06
C GLY A 71 21.14 19.08 23.02
N LEU A 72 22.28 18.52 22.59
CA LEU A 72 23.03 17.47 23.31
C LEU A 72 23.99 17.97 24.39
N ARG A 73 24.19 19.29 24.56
CA ARG A 73 25.15 19.82 25.56
C ARG A 73 24.56 20.20 26.90
N ASP A 74 23.24 20.34 27.02
CA ASP A 74 22.64 21.03 28.17
C ASP A 74 21.92 20.12 29.18
N ASN A 75 21.82 18.80 28.95
CA ASN A 75 21.06 17.90 29.82
C ASN A 75 21.89 16.79 30.49
N ALA A 76 22.83 17.17 31.35
CA ALA A 76 23.69 16.26 32.11
C ALA A 76 23.13 15.76 33.46
N ASN A 77 21.83 15.94 33.75
CA ASN A 77 21.26 15.63 35.08
C ASN A 77 19.98 14.78 35.03
N LEU A 78 20.06 13.51 34.63
CA LEU A 78 18.98 12.55 34.86
C LEU A 78 19.54 11.21 35.35
N ARG A 79 19.83 11.13 36.65
CA ARG A 79 19.97 9.87 37.37
C ARG A 79 18.74 9.69 38.27
N GLY A 80 17.96 8.64 37.99
CA GLY A 80 16.99 8.08 38.93
C GLY A 80 15.60 7.85 38.34
N LEU A 81 15.05 6.67 38.68
CA LEU A 81 13.63 6.28 38.71
C LEU A 81 13.03 5.62 37.46
N GLY A 82 12.63 4.36 37.64
CA GLY A 82 11.37 3.73 37.20
C GLY A 82 11.04 3.70 35.71
N ALA A 83 10.65 2.52 35.20
CA ALA A 83 10.10 2.39 33.85
C ALA A 83 8.86 3.29 33.68
N GLN A 84 9.02 4.36 32.89
CA GLN A 84 7.92 5.25 32.48
C GLN A 84 7.47 4.87 31.08
N PHE A 85 6.17 4.57 30.93
CA PHE A 85 5.54 4.48 29.62
C PHE A 85 5.52 5.87 28.98
N ARG A 86 6.18 6.03 27.84
CA ARG A 86 6.13 7.26 27.04
C ARG A 86 5.55 6.94 25.65
N PRO A 87 4.59 7.74 25.15
CA PRO A 87 4.15 7.64 23.76
C PRO A 87 5.33 7.79 22.79
N LEU A 88 5.29 7.08 21.66
CA LEU A 88 6.38 6.99 20.67
C LEU A 88 6.82 8.39 20.18
N GLU A 89 5.90 9.34 20.05
CA GLU A 89 6.18 10.73 19.67
C GLU A 89 7.09 11.48 20.67
N ASN A 90 7.07 11.10 21.96
CA ASN A 90 7.97 11.63 22.99
C ASN A 90 9.29 10.85 23.06
N ILE A 91 9.29 9.58 22.68
CA ILE A 91 10.48 8.71 22.63
C ILE A 91 11.34 9.03 21.40
N VAL A 92 10.74 9.16 20.22
CA VAL A 92 11.43 9.36 18.93
C VAL A 92 12.34 10.59 18.93
N ASN A 93 11.95 11.66 19.62
CA ASN A 93 12.77 12.88 19.73
C ASN A 93 13.86 12.78 20.81
N SER A 94 13.80 11.80 21.70
CA SER A 94 14.78 11.56 22.77
C SER A 94 15.70 10.35 22.51
N VAL A 95 15.34 9.43 21.61
CA VAL A 95 16.19 8.27 21.24
C VAL A 95 17.60 8.67 20.78
N PRO A 96 17.80 9.71 19.94
CA PRO A 96 19.15 10.14 19.58
C PRO A 96 19.98 10.63 20.78
N SER A 97 19.32 11.22 21.79
CA SER A 97 19.97 11.69 23.03
C SER A 97 20.34 10.56 23.99
N TRP A 98 19.81 9.35 23.77
CA TRP A 98 20.01 8.15 24.59
C TRP A 98 21.09 7.21 24.06
N GLY A 99 21.74 7.57 22.93
CA GLY A 99 22.72 6.70 22.27
C GLY A 99 22.14 5.42 21.67
N ALA A 100 20.80 5.25 21.74
CA ALA A 100 20.09 4.09 21.24
C ALA A 100 20.13 4.06 19.71
N THR A 101 20.90 3.14 19.14
CA THR A 101 21.05 3.01 17.69
C THR A 101 20.57 1.65 17.20
N PHE A 102 19.96 1.68 16.02
CA PHE A 102 19.56 0.50 15.28
C PHE A 102 20.53 0.28 14.12
N GLY A 103 20.85 -0.98 13.83
CA GLY A 103 21.64 -1.35 12.66
C GLY A 103 20.88 -2.33 11.80
N GLY A 104 20.92 -2.14 10.49
CA GLY A 104 20.32 -3.04 9.50
C GLY A 104 21.36 -3.44 8.47
N SER A 105 21.56 -4.74 8.27
CA SER A 105 22.39 -5.29 7.19
C SER A 105 21.56 -6.01 6.13
N ASP A 106 20.24 -6.00 6.27
CA ASP A 106 19.25 -6.69 5.44
C ASP A 106 18.03 -5.78 5.33
N MET A 107 17.42 -5.71 4.14
CA MET A 107 16.19 -4.97 3.87
C MET A 107 15.01 -5.38 4.77
N ASN A 108 15.04 -6.63 5.26
CA ASN A 108 13.93 -7.23 5.99
C ASN A 108 14.08 -7.17 7.51
N LYS A 109 15.25 -6.75 8.02
CA LYS A 109 15.55 -6.81 9.45
C LYS A 109 16.35 -5.62 9.91
N ILE A 110 15.92 -5.07 11.04
CA ILE A 110 16.70 -4.10 11.79
C ILE A 110 16.91 -4.59 13.21
N GLY A 111 18.14 -4.53 13.69
CA GLY A 111 18.55 -4.97 15.02
C GLY A 111 18.82 -3.80 15.94
N PHE A 112 18.48 -3.95 17.21
CA PHE A 112 18.94 -3.04 18.26
C PHE A 112 20.43 -3.27 18.53
N GLN A 113 21.28 -2.23 18.44
CA GLN A 113 22.73 -2.38 18.58
C GLN A 113 23.26 -2.00 19.98
N SER A 114 22.77 -0.92 20.58
CA SER A 114 23.23 -0.45 21.90
C SER A 114 22.38 0.74 22.34
N ALA A 115 22.15 0.89 23.65
CA ALA A 115 21.97 2.19 24.31
C ALA A 115 23.11 2.31 25.33
N ASP A 116 23.95 3.33 25.22
CA ASP A 116 25.10 3.51 26.12
C ASP A 116 24.62 3.71 27.57
N ASP A 117 25.15 2.93 28.52
CA ASP A 117 25.12 3.06 29.98
C ASP A 117 24.09 4.02 30.64
N LEU A 118 22.79 3.91 30.31
CA LEU A 118 21.76 4.78 30.91
C LEU A 118 21.40 4.41 32.36
N GLY A 119 21.83 3.24 32.86
CA GLY A 119 21.50 2.73 34.19
C GLY A 119 20.01 2.49 34.46
N ILE A 120 19.16 2.55 33.42
CA ILE A 120 17.71 2.41 33.49
C ILE A 120 17.22 1.38 32.48
N ALA A 121 16.16 0.64 32.83
CA ALA A 121 15.45 -0.20 31.88
C ALA A 121 14.54 0.67 31.00
N LEU A 122 14.69 0.57 29.67
CA LEU A 122 13.84 1.29 28.72
C LEU A 122 12.87 0.31 28.05
N GLU A 123 11.58 0.64 28.07
CA GLU A 123 10.57 -0.05 27.27
C GLU A 123 10.30 0.72 25.99
N PHE A 124 10.53 0.09 24.84
CA PHE A 124 10.24 0.63 23.52
C PHE A 124 9.03 -0.10 22.94
N ILE A 125 8.00 0.65 22.58
CA ILE A 125 6.82 0.10 21.91
C ILE A 125 6.86 0.56 20.45
N PHE A 126 7.03 -0.37 19.52
CA PHE A 126 7.01 -0.08 18.09
C PHE A 126 5.69 -0.51 17.47
N GLU A 127 4.92 0.44 16.98
CA GLU A 127 3.70 0.16 16.22
C GLU A 127 3.99 -0.07 14.74
N PRO A 128 3.20 -0.91 14.03
CA PRO A 128 3.29 -1.04 12.57
C PRO A 128 3.29 0.34 11.89
N GLY A 129 4.27 0.59 11.03
CA GLY A 129 4.46 1.88 10.37
C GLY A 129 5.54 2.75 11.01
N THR A 130 6.06 2.39 12.19
CA THR A 130 7.24 3.07 12.75
C THR A 130 8.39 2.98 11.76
N CYS A 131 8.97 4.11 11.38
CA CYS A 131 10.05 4.14 10.41
C CYS A 131 11.40 4.30 11.11
N PHE A 132 12.45 3.85 10.43
CA PHE A 132 13.83 3.90 10.86
C PHE A 132 14.60 4.63 9.76
N VAL A 133 14.99 5.85 10.06
CA VAL A 133 15.68 6.75 9.13
C VAL A 133 17.19 6.56 9.28
N PRO A 134 17.92 6.27 8.19
CA PRO A 134 19.37 6.12 8.26
C PRO A 134 20.07 7.46 8.52
N ASP A 135 21.20 7.39 9.20
CA ASP A 135 22.13 8.51 9.38
C ASP A 135 22.72 9.00 8.05
N ASN A 136 22.81 8.10 7.07
CA ASN A 136 23.19 8.39 5.70
C ASN A 136 21.99 8.38 4.75
N LYS A 137 21.68 9.55 4.14
CA LYS A 137 20.53 9.76 3.25
C LYS A 137 20.52 8.91 1.97
N ASP A 138 21.67 8.36 1.56
CA ASP A 138 21.79 7.49 0.38
C ASP A 138 21.13 6.12 0.60
N TYR A 139 20.91 5.73 1.86
CA TYR A 139 20.35 4.45 2.25
C TYR A 139 18.83 4.51 2.40
N GLN A 140 18.20 3.35 2.22
CA GLN A 140 16.75 3.20 2.34
C GLN A 140 16.27 3.43 3.77
N VAL A 141 15.15 4.16 3.90
CA VAL A 141 14.36 4.19 5.14
C VAL A 141 13.66 2.85 5.30
N MET A 142 13.66 2.31 6.52
CA MET A 142 13.06 1.01 6.82
C MET A 142 11.80 1.22 7.66
N MET A 143 10.70 0.56 7.35
CA MET A 143 9.43 0.66 8.05
C MET A 143 9.11 -0.66 8.75
N TYR A 144 8.82 -0.58 10.05
CA TYR A 144 8.35 -1.70 10.84
C TYR A 144 7.00 -2.20 10.34
N SER A 145 6.88 -3.52 10.21
CA SER A 145 5.74 -4.15 9.52
C SER A 145 5.12 -5.32 10.27
N ASP A 146 5.58 -5.62 11.48
CA ASP A 146 5.05 -6.71 12.29
C ASP A 146 4.10 -6.17 13.36
N GLN A 147 3.45 -7.06 14.12
CA GLN A 147 2.58 -6.68 15.23
C GLN A 147 3.31 -5.81 16.25
N THR A 148 2.58 -5.01 17.02
CA THR A 148 3.19 -4.14 18.04
C THR A 148 4.09 -4.97 18.96
N VAL A 149 5.38 -4.60 19.02
CA VAL A 149 6.36 -5.24 19.90
C VAL A 149 6.73 -4.26 21.00
N SER A 150 6.64 -4.73 22.24
CA SER A 150 7.28 -4.10 23.39
C SER A 150 8.64 -4.76 23.60
N PHE A 151 9.70 -3.95 23.62
CA PHE A 151 11.06 -4.37 23.92
C PHE A 151 11.53 -3.66 25.18
N THR A 152 11.81 -4.42 26.24
CA THR A 152 12.48 -3.89 27.43
C THR A 152 13.99 -4.10 27.32
N ALA A 153 14.75 -3.04 27.08
CA ALA A 153 16.19 -3.05 27.23
C ALA A 153 16.52 -3.09 28.73
N GLN A 154 16.76 -4.27 29.29
CA GLN A 154 17.24 -4.41 30.67
C GLN A 154 18.76 -4.34 30.73
N TYR A 155 19.26 -3.59 31.71
CA TYR A 155 20.68 -3.59 32.06
C TYR A 155 21.09 -4.98 32.56
N ALA A 156 22.00 -5.64 31.85
CA ALA A 156 22.61 -6.86 32.34
C ALA A 156 23.69 -6.54 33.38
N ASN A 157 23.29 -6.17 34.60
CA ASN A 157 24.20 -6.19 35.73
C ASN A 157 24.33 -7.63 36.27
N LEU A 158 25.40 -8.31 35.83
CA LEU A 158 26.23 -9.31 36.53
C LEU A 158 25.61 -10.57 37.20
N PHE A 159 24.31 -10.69 37.44
CA PHE A 159 23.70 -11.93 37.93
C PHE A 159 22.26 -12.06 37.39
N ALA A 160 21.89 -13.27 36.95
CA ALA A 160 20.58 -13.66 36.39
C ALA A 160 20.38 -13.44 34.88
N SER A 161 21.04 -14.31 34.12
CA SER A 161 20.52 -14.94 32.92
C SER A 161 19.16 -15.62 33.22
N THR A 162 18.03 -14.93 33.05
CA THR A 162 16.69 -15.56 32.93
C THR A 162 15.60 -14.62 32.38
N SER A 163 15.92 -13.73 31.43
CA SER A 163 14.86 -13.28 30.53
C SER A 163 14.57 -14.41 29.54
N PRO A 164 13.32 -14.89 29.37
CA PRO A 164 12.98 -15.90 28.37
C PRO A 164 13.23 -15.39 26.94
N PHE A 165 13.33 -14.06 26.78
CA PHE A 165 13.99 -13.42 25.65
C PHE A 165 15.44 -13.21 26.07
N GLY A 166 16.34 -14.13 25.73
CA GLY A 166 17.76 -14.05 26.11
C GLY A 166 18.39 -12.70 25.75
N GLN A 167 19.66 -12.51 26.10
CA GLN A 167 20.50 -11.40 25.61
C GLN A 167 20.72 -11.47 24.07
N GLY A 168 19.65 -11.70 23.31
CA GLY A 168 19.59 -11.81 21.89
C GLY A 168 19.19 -10.45 21.33
N LYS A 169 19.96 -10.00 20.35
CA LYS A 169 19.65 -8.85 19.51
C LYS A 169 18.19 -8.95 19.06
N ALA A 170 17.30 -8.12 19.63
CA ALA A 170 15.94 -8.04 19.16
C ALA A 170 15.99 -7.57 17.71
N SER A 171 15.47 -8.39 16.80
CA SER A 171 15.40 -8.10 15.37
C SER A 171 13.95 -7.80 15.03
N LEU A 172 13.70 -6.60 14.52
CA LEU A 172 12.40 -6.17 14.06
C LEU A 172 12.30 -6.43 12.55
N LYS A 173 11.14 -6.92 12.09
CA LYS A 173 10.89 -7.12 10.66
C LYS A 173 10.49 -5.81 9.99
N THR A 174 11.17 -5.50 8.90
CA THR A 174 11.04 -4.21 8.21
C THR A 174 10.76 -4.38 6.72
N MET A 175 10.29 -3.31 6.11
CA MET A 175 10.20 -3.13 4.66
C MET A 175 10.88 -1.83 4.28
N CYS A 176 11.59 -1.79 3.17
CA CYS A 176 12.28 -0.57 2.74
C CYS A 176 11.35 0.35 1.92
N LEU A 177 11.47 1.66 2.08
CA LEU A 177 10.53 2.60 1.47
C LEU A 177 10.90 3.08 0.06
N ASN A 178 12.16 2.99 -0.37
CA ASN A 178 12.61 3.67 -1.60
C ASN A 178 13.45 2.76 -2.50
N MET A 179 12.91 2.35 -3.65
CA MET A 179 13.63 1.48 -4.59
C MET A 179 14.94 2.07 -5.11
N ALA A 180 15.02 3.39 -5.26
CA ALA A 180 16.19 4.06 -5.85
C ALA A 180 17.41 4.17 -4.91
N LYS A 181 17.23 3.96 -3.61
CA LYS A 181 18.29 4.13 -2.60
C LYS A 181 19.08 2.84 -2.35
N LYS A 182 20.27 2.98 -1.76
CA LYS A 182 21.14 1.86 -1.38
C LYS A 182 20.46 0.98 -0.32
N GLU A 183 20.66 -0.33 -0.42
CA GLU A 183 20.19 -1.30 0.58
C GLU A 183 20.87 -1.07 1.94
N PRO A 184 20.19 -1.38 3.06
CA PRO A 184 20.78 -1.30 4.40
C PRO A 184 22.13 -2.03 4.50
N ALA A 185 23.11 -1.40 5.14
CA ALA A 185 24.44 -1.97 5.34
C ALA A 185 24.84 -1.90 6.82
N GLY A 186 25.63 -2.88 7.28
CA GLY A 186 25.93 -3.04 8.71
C GLY A 186 26.65 -1.87 9.40
N HIS A 187 27.21 -0.93 8.65
CA HIS A 187 27.83 0.30 9.17
C HIS A 187 26.87 1.49 9.27
N VAL A 188 25.66 1.38 8.71
CA VAL A 188 24.65 2.45 8.70
C VAL A 188 23.84 2.37 9.98
N LYS A 189 23.72 3.51 10.65
CA LYS A 189 22.91 3.64 11.87
C LYS A 189 21.54 4.16 11.49
N TYR A 190 20.54 3.72 12.25
CA TYR A 190 19.15 4.03 12.01
C TYR A 190 18.50 4.56 13.28
N TYR A 191 17.59 5.52 13.10
CA TYR A 191 16.87 6.18 14.17
C TYR A 191 15.36 6.05 13.95
N PRO A 192 14.59 5.66 14.98
CA PRO A 192 13.14 5.58 14.86
C PRO A 192 12.57 6.97 14.61
N ALA A 193 11.55 7.06 13.75
CA ALA A 193 10.88 8.28 13.36
C ALA A 193 9.38 8.02 13.10
N VAL A 194 8.55 8.99 13.45
CA VAL A 194 7.13 9.02 13.09
C VAL A 194 6.98 9.77 11.77
N LEU A 195 6.30 9.17 10.79
CA LEU A 195 6.06 9.80 9.50
C LEU A 195 4.77 10.62 9.51
N LYS A 196 4.78 11.75 8.78
CA LYS A 196 3.55 12.48 8.44
C LYS A 196 2.61 11.67 7.54
N ASP A 197 3.17 10.71 6.82
CA ASP A 197 2.44 9.94 5.84
C ASP A 197 1.39 9.04 6.51
N LYS A 198 0.11 9.36 6.30
CA LYS A 198 -1.00 8.60 6.88
C LYS A 198 -1.28 7.27 6.16
N VAL A 199 -0.66 7.03 5.00
CA VAL A 199 -0.88 5.82 4.19
C VAL A 199 0.06 4.70 4.62
N LEU A 200 1.33 5.01 4.86
CA LEU A 200 2.34 4.02 5.24
C LEU A 200 1.98 3.21 6.50
N PRO A 201 1.50 3.81 7.61
CA PRO A 201 1.02 3.04 8.77
C PRO A 201 -0.17 2.13 8.45
N LYS A 202 -1.09 2.55 7.57
CA LYS A 202 -2.22 1.69 7.15
C LYS A 202 -1.73 0.50 6.35
N LEU A 203 -0.78 0.69 5.43
CA LEU A 203 -0.17 -0.40 4.67
C LEU A 203 0.61 -1.35 5.60
N ALA A 204 1.36 -0.81 6.56
CA ALA A 204 2.07 -1.62 7.55
C ALA A 204 1.10 -2.45 8.41
N LYS A 205 -0.07 -1.88 8.76
CA LYS A 205 -1.12 -2.60 9.49
C LYS A 205 -1.71 -3.75 8.66
N ILE A 206 -2.01 -3.54 7.37
CA ILE A 206 -2.45 -4.61 6.46
C ILE A 206 -1.43 -5.77 6.45
N VAL A 207 -0.14 -5.44 6.44
CA VAL A 207 0.96 -6.40 6.45
C VAL A 207 1.06 -7.14 7.81
N ALA A 208 0.89 -6.42 8.92
CA ALA A 208 0.90 -7.00 10.27
C ALA A 208 -0.31 -7.93 10.53
N ASP A 209 -1.47 -7.60 9.97
CA ASP A 209 -2.70 -8.37 10.10
C ASP A 209 -2.77 -9.55 9.10
N SER A 210 -1.84 -9.62 8.14
CA SER A 210 -1.80 -10.71 7.17
C SER A 210 -1.30 -12.02 7.77
N SER A 211 -2.09 -13.08 7.62
CA SER A 211 -1.70 -14.45 8.00
C SER A 211 -0.57 -15.04 7.13
N ARG A 212 -0.33 -14.46 5.95
CA ARG A 212 0.75 -14.87 5.03
C ARG A 212 1.67 -13.70 4.75
N ARG A 213 2.98 -13.92 4.91
CA ARG A 213 4.03 -12.93 4.67
C ARG A 213 4.85 -13.31 3.45
N GLY A 214 5.33 -12.32 2.71
CA GLY A 214 6.14 -12.59 1.52
C GLY A 214 6.60 -11.33 0.80
N PRO A 215 7.29 -11.48 -0.36
CA PRO A 215 7.83 -10.36 -1.12
C PRO A 215 6.76 -9.35 -1.58
N TRP A 216 5.49 -9.77 -1.66
CA TRP A 216 4.37 -8.87 -1.97
C TRP A 216 4.13 -7.79 -0.90
N ASP A 217 4.59 -7.98 0.34
CA ASP A 217 4.49 -6.96 1.37
C ASP A 217 5.40 -5.77 1.03
N GLN A 218 6.64 -6.06 0.62
CA GLN A 218 7.59 -5.07 0.13
C GLN A 218 7.08 -4.39 -1.16
N ALA A 219 6.49 -5.15 -2.07
CA ALA A 219 5.89 -4.64 -3.30
C ALA A 219 4.79 -3.61 -3.02
N ARG A 220 3.91 -3.87 -2.05
CA ARG A 220 2.81 -2.96 -1.66
C ARG A 220 3.34 -1.58 -1.25
N VAL A 221 4.45 -1.54 -0.52
CA VAL A 221 5.11 -0.29 -0.13
C VAL A 221 5.62 0.45 -1.37
N TRP A 222 6.33 -0.24 -2.27
CA TRP A 222 6.92 0.37 -3.47
C TRP A 222 5.90 0.83 -4.52
N ILE A 223 4.75 0.15 -4.63
CA ILE A 223 3.61 0.64 -5.42
C ILE A 223 3.20 2.03 -4.92
N TYR A 224 3.18 2.23 -3.60
CA TYR A 224 2.79 3.49 -3.01
C TYR A 224 3.88 4.57 -3.14
N THR A 225 5.10 4.26 -2.69
CA THR A 225 6.19 5.23 -2.51
C THR A 225 6.89 5.61 -3.81
N ASP A 226 7.14 4.63 -4.67
CA ASP A 226 7.93 4.80 -5.91
C ASP A 226 7.05 4.72 -7.18
N LYS A 227 5.74 4.47 -7.02
CA LYS A 227 4.81 4.19 -8.14
C LYS A 227 5.35 3.07 -9.04
N ALA A 228 5.90 2.05 -8.39
CA ALA A 228 6.59 0.95 -9.03
C ALA A 228 5.62 0.07 -9.82
N SER A 229 5.95 -0.22 -11.08
CA SER A 229 5.23 -1.23 -11.86
C SER A 229 5.59 -2.63 -11.38
N LEU A 230 4.81 -3.62 -11.83
CA LEU A 230 5.14 -5.03 -11.64
C LEU A 230 6.56 -5.35 -12.14
N LYS A 231 6.93 -4.82 -13.31
CA LYS A 231 8.27 -4.98 -13.89
C LYS A 231 9.35 -4.39 -13.00
N ASP A 232 9.19 -3.16 -12.52
CA ASP A 232 10.20 -2.55 -11.63
C ASP A 232 10.42 -3.40 -10.38
N ILE A 233 9.33 -3.97 -9.83
CA ILE A 233 9.35 -4.81 -8.64
C ILE A 233 10.07 -6.13 -8.92
N HIS A 234 9.80 -6.77 -10.06
CA HIS A 234 10.51 -8.00 -10.48
C HIS A 234 12.00 -7.78 -10.74
N ASP A 235 12.37 -6.60 -11.25
CA ASP A 235 13.76 -6.23 -11.47
C ASP A 235 14.55 -6.06 -10.15
N ARG A 236 13.85 -5.97 -8.99
CA ARG A 236 14.45 -5.76 -7.66
C ARG A 236 14.21 -6.87 -6.65
N LEU A 237 13.06 -7.54 -6.67
CA LEU A 237 12.71 -8.58 -5.69
C LEU A 237 13.05 -9.98 -6.19
N ALA A 238 13.72 -10.73 -5.33
CA ALA A 238 13.92 -12.17 -5.47
C ALA A 238 13.29 -12.90 -4.26
N PRO A 239 12.33 -13.83 -4.47
CA PRO A 239 11.74 -14.21 -5.74
C PRO A 239 10.76 -13.15 -6.30
N PRO A 240 10.47 -13.17 -7.62
CA PRO A 240 9.47 -12.30 -8.22
C PRO A 240 8.07 -12.60 -7.65
N ILE A 241 7.19 -11.60 -7.69
CA ILE A 241 5.81 -11.74 -7.19
C ILE A 241 4.85 -12.16 -8.30
N ALA A 242 3.83 -12.97 -7.99
CA ALA A 242 2.78 -13.24 -8.97
C ALA A 242 2.00 -11.95 -9.30
N PRO A 243 1.57 -11.74 -10.55
CA PRO A 243 0.83 -10.54 -10.95
C PRO A 243 -0.43 -10.27 -10.11
N GLY A 244 -1.16 -11.31 -9.66
CA GLY A 244 -2.32 -11.12 -8.80
C GLY A 244 -2.01 -10.52 -7.43
N TYR A 245 -0.83 -10.81 -6.85
CA TYR A 245 -0.37 -10.14 -5.62
C TYR A 245 -0.10 -8.66 -5.84
N TYR A 246 0.40 -8.30 -7.03
CA TYR A 246 0.57 -6.90 -7.42
C TYR A 246 -0.78 -6.19 -7.55
N VAL A 247 -1.77 -6.82 -8.20
CA VAL A 247 -3.14 -6.29 -8.32
C VAL A 247 -3.79 -6.09 -6.95
N ARG A 248 -3.63 -7.06 -6.03
CA ARG A 248 -4.02 -6.90 -4.62
C ARG A 248 -3.31 -5.71 -3.97
N GLY A 249 -2.01 -5.54 -4.22
CA GLY A 249 -1.22 -4.39 -3.77
C GLY A 249 -1.79 -3.05 -4.25
N LEU A 250 -2.12 -2.92 -5.54
CA LEU A 250 -2.77 -1.71 -6.09
C LEU A 250 -4.07 -1.38 -5.34
N ARG A 251 -4.92 -2.38 -5.12
CA ARG A 251 -6.18 -2.23 -4.40
C ARG A 251 -5.97 -1.82 -2.94
N ASP A 252 -5.00 -2.41 -2.25
CA ASP A 252 -4.67 -2.10 -0.86
C ASP A 252 -4.14 -0.66 -0.70
N VAL A 253 -3.30 -0.21 -1.63
CA VAL A 253 -2.79 1.17 -1.71
C VAL A 253 -3.94 2.14 -1.94
N ASN A 254 -4.85 1.83 -2.87
CA ASN A 254 -6.04 2.63 -3.10
C ASN A 254 -6.95 2.73 -1.86
N LYS A 255 -7.30 1.60 -1.23
CA LYS A 255 -8.12 1.55 -0.01
C LYS A 255 -7.49 2.35 1.15
N SER A 256 -6.16 2.45 1.17
CA SER A 256 -5.44 3.23 2.17
C SER A 256 -5.41 4.75 1.88
N GLY A 257 -5.90 5.18 0.71
CA GLY A 257 -5.85 6.57 0.24
C GLY A 257 -4.52 6.94 -0.40
N GLY A 258 -3.79 5.97 -0.95
CA GLY A 258 -2.44 6.15 -1.48
C GLY A 258 -2.33 6.60 -2.93
N PHE A 259 -3.45 6.66 -3.67
CA PHE A 259 -3.49 7.13 -5.05
C PHE A 259 -4.20 8.47 -5.17
N GLU A 260 -3.58 9.36 -5.94
CA GLU A 260 -4.22 10.54 -6.50
C GLU A 260 -4.83 10.21 -7.87
N GLU A 261 -5.70 11.07 -8.39
CA GLU A 261 -6.33 10.86 -9.71
C GLU A 261 -5.29 10.65 -10.84
N LYS A 262 -4.17 11.37 -10.79
CA LYS A 262 -3.07 11.22 -11.74
C LYS A 262 -2.42 9.83 -11.69
N ASP A 263 -2.40 9.19 -10.52
CA ASP A 263 -1.81 7.85 -10.35
C ASP A 263 -2.72 6.79 -10.97
N LEU A 264 -4.04 6.95 -10.87
CA LEU A 264 -5.03 6.06 -11.50
C LEU A 264 -4.94 6.10 -13.04
N LYS A 265 -4.53 7.25 -13.58
CA LYS A 265 -4.23 7.45 -15.01
C LYS A 265 -2.82 7.02 -15.41
N ASN A 266 -2.02 6.49 -14.49
CA ASN A 266 -0.67 6.03 -14.79
C ASN A 266 -0.70 4.61 -15.39
N ALA A 267 -0.53 4.53 -16.72
CA ALA A 267 -0.51 3.25 -17.45
C ALA A 267 0.63 2.32 -17.00
N LYS A 268 1.69 2.85 -16.39
CA LYS A 268 2.77 2.03 -15.82
C LYS A 268 2.29 1.24 -14.59
N LEU A 269 1.37 1.81 -13.81
CA LEU A 269 0.80 1.14 -12.63
C LEU A 269 -0.34 0.20 -13.02
N PHE A 270 -1.22 0.66 -13.91
CA PHE A 270 -2.44 -0.01 -14.34
C PHE A 270 -2.30 -0.52 -15.77
N ASP A 271 -1.28 -1.35 -16.00
CA ASP A 271 -1.05 -1.99 -17.30
C ASP A 271 -2.26 -2.90 -17.64
N PRO A 272 -2.92 -2.69 -18.80
CA PRO A 272 -4.06 -3.51 -19.19
C PRO A 272 -3.79 -5.01 -19.30
N VAL A 273 -2.54 -5.44 -19.49
CA VAL A 273 -2.18 -6.87 -19.50
C VAL A 273 -2.43 -7.54 -18.15
N LEU A 274 -2.44 -6.77 -17.05
CA LEU A 274 -2.72 -7.29 -15.71
C LEU A 274 -4.13 -7.88 -15.56
N ILE A 275 -5.07 -7.58 -16.46
CA ILE A 275 -6.38 -8.23 -16.45
C ILE A 275 -6.28 -9.74 -16.66
N PHE A 276 -5.22 -10.25 -17.29
CA PHE A 276 -5.02 -11.68 -17.51
C PHE A 276 -4.41 -12.40 -16.31
N ALA A 277 -4.20 -11.71 -15.18
CA ALA A 277 -3.63 -12.30 -13.96
C ALA A 277 -4.70 -12.96 -13.07
N PRO A 278 -4.87 -14.29 -13.09
CA PRO A 278 -5.99 -14.96 -12.41
C PRO A 278 -5.84 -15.04 -10.88
N SER A 279 -4.82 -14.40 -10.29
CA SER A 279 -4.44 -14.58 -8.88
C SER A 279 -4.84 -13.42 -7.96
N GLY A 280 -5.57 -12.44 -8.48
CA GLY A 280 -6.25 -11.45 -7.64
C GLY A 280 -7.48 -12.07 -6.99
N ASP A 281 -7.84 -11.64 -5.78
CA ASP A 281 -9.20 -11.87 -5.30
C ASP A 281 -10.20 -11.01 -6.10
N GLU A 282 -11.47 -11.41 -6.12
CA GLU A 282 -12.54 -10.78 -6.90
C GLU A 282 -12.60 -9.25 -6.73
N ASP A 283 -12.47 -8.77 -5.49
CA ASP A 283 -12.42 -7.35 -5.15
C ASP A 283 -11.26 -6.62 -5.86
N ALA A 284 -10.07 -7.22 -5.87
CA ALA A 284 -8.88 -6.64 -6.48
C ALA A 284 -9.00 -6.62 -8.01
N THR A 285 -9.50 -7.70 -8.60
CA THR A 285 -9.75 -7.78 -10.04
C THR A 285 -10.81 -6.78 -10.47
N THR A 286 -11.91 -6.67 -9.71
CA THR A 286 -12.97 -5.68 -9.97
C THR A 286 -12.44 -4.26 -9.89
N PHE A 287 -11.61 -3.96 -8.88
CA PHE A 287 -10.94 -2.66 -8.75
C PHE A 287 -10.06 -2.38 -9.98
N LEU A 288 -9.25 -3.34 -10.42
CA LEU A 288 -8.40 -3.20 -11.60
C LEU A 288 -9.23 -2.93 -12.86
N LEU A 289 -10.23 -3.76 -13.15
CA LEU A 289 -11.08 -3.65 -14.33
C LEU A 289 -11.78 -2.30 -14.39
N LYS A 290 -12.39 -1.85 -13.28
CA LYS A 290 -13.04 -0.53 -13.22
C LYS A 290 -12.09 0.62 -13.52
N ASN A 291 -10.86 0.58 -13.00
CA ASN A 291 -9.87 1.63 -13.27
C ASN A 291 -9.37 1.61 -14.72
N ILE A 292 -9.13 0.43 -15.28
CA ILE A 292 -8.71 0.30 -16.68
C ILE A 292 -9.83 0.76 -17.62
N LEU A 293 -11.08 0.39 -17.36
CA LEU A 293 -12.23 0.84 -18.15
C LEU A 293 -12.37 2.37 -18.13
N ALA A 294 -12.19 2.98 -16.96
CA ALA A 294 -12.32 4.42 -16.80
C ALA A 294 -11.18 5.22 -17.44
N ASN A 295 -9.94 4.70 -17.41
CA ASN A 295 -8.75 5.50 -17.74
C ASN A 295 -7.94 4.97 -18.94
N HIS A 296 -8.09 3.70 -19.32
CA HIS A 296 -7.17 2.98 -20.21
C HIS A 296 -7.88 2.12 -21.27
N SER A 297 -9.14 2.42 -21.62
CA SER A 297 -9.98 1.55 -22.47
C SER A 297 -9.41 1.23 -23.85
N ARG A 298 -8.74 2.19 -24.51
CA ARG A 298 -8.09 1.96 -25.81
C ARG A 298 -6.91 1.00 -25.70
N ALA A 299 -6.11 1.14 -24.64
CA ALA A 299 -4.98 0.25 -24.38
C ALA A 299 -5.48 -1.14 -23.99
N LEU A 300 -6.57 -1.23 -23.22
CA LEU A 300 -7.30 -2.47 -22.95
C LEU A 300 -7.74 -3.17 -24.21
N LYS A 301 -8.41 -2.46 -25.14
CA LYS A 301 -8.78 -3.03 -26.45
C LYS A 301 -7.56 -3.60 -27.17
N SER A 302 -6.47 -2.85 -27.24
CA SER A 302 -5.24 -3.32 -27.87
C SER A 302 -4.67 -4.58 -27.19
N ALA A 303 -4.72 -4.66 -25.87
CA ALA A 303 -4.26 -5.84 -25.12
C ALA A 303 -5.15 -7.07 -25.35
N LEU A 304 -6.47 -6.88 -25.48
CA LEU A 304 -7.42 -7.95 -25.80
C LEU A 304 -7.34 -8.41 -27.26
N GLU A 305 -7.02 -7.51 -28.20
CA GLU A 305 -6.87 -7.84 -29.62
C GLU A 305 -5.53 -8.53 -29.93
N LYS A 306 -4.51 -8.32 -29.10
CA LYS A 306 -3.18 -8.91 -29.22
C LYS A 306 -2.70 -9.39 -27.85
N PRO A 307 -3.32 -10.43 -27.30
CA PRO A 307 -2.92 -10.97 -26.02
C PRO A 307 -1.49 -11.53 -26.11
N GLY A 308 -0.72 -11.32 -25.04
CA GLY A 308 0.58 -11.98 -24.84
C GLY A 308 0.43 -13.36 -24.20
N ASP A 309 1.56 -13.96 -23.86
CA ASP A 309 1.65 -15.29 -23.22
C ASP A 309 0.85 -15.36 -21.89
N GLU A 310 0.60 -14.21 -21.25
CA GLU A 310 -0.20 -14.13 -20.02
C GLU A 310 -1.66 -14.58 -20.22
N SER A 311 -2.21 -14.39 -21.42
CA SER A 311 -3.57 -14.84 -21.73
C SER A 311 -3.67 -16.35 -21.83
N ASP A 312 -2.68 -17.01 -22.44
CA ASP A 312 -2.66 -18.47 -22.57
C ASP A 312 -2.66 -19.16 -21.19
N ALA A 313 -2.05 -18.51 -20.20
CA ALA A 313 -2.04 -18.99 -18.83
C ALA A 313 -3.46 -19.13 -18.22
N LEU A 314 -4.46 -18.38 -18.70
CA LEU A 314 -5.86 -18.50 -18.25
C LEU A 314 -6.51 -19.84 -18.63
N TYR A 315 -5.98 -20.54 -19.63
CA TYR A 315 -6.56 -21.77 -20.17
C TYR A 315 -5.85 -23.05 -19.73
N THR A 316 -4.77 -22.93 -18.97
CA THR A 316 -4.03 -24.11 -18.49
C THR A 316 -4.77 -24.82 -17.34
N SER A 317 -4.61 -26.14 -17.24
CA SER A 317 -5.36 -27.00 -16.30
C SER A 317 -5.11 -26.70 -14.82
N ALA A 318 -3.93 -26.19 -14.47
CA ALA A 318 -3.61 -25.81 -13.10
C ALA A 318 -4.45 -24.61 -12.65
N GLY A 319 -5.19 -24.74 -11.55
CA GLY A 319 -6.04 -23.67 -11.02
C GLY A 319 -7.22 -23.29 -11.92
N LYS A 320 -7.76 -24.26 -12.69
CA LYS A 320 -8.82 -24.04 -13.68
C LYS A 320 -10.05 -23.32 -13.10
N GLU A 321 -10.49 -23.66 -11.89
CA GLU A 321 -11.67 -23.05 -11.25
C GLU A 321 -11.48 -21.56 -10.99
N LEU A 322 -10.39 -21.19 -10.30
CA LEU A 322 -10.00 -19.79 -10.04
C LEU A 322 -9.90 -18.99 -11.35
N LYS A 323 -9.31 -19.58 -12.39
CA LYS A 323 -9.21 -18.96 -13.72
C LYS A 323 -10.55 -18.80 -14.40
N ALA A 324 -11.45 -19.77 -14.24
CA ALA A 324 -12.79 -19.71 -14.79
C ALA A 324 -13.63 -18.63 -14.11
N GLU A 325 -13.55 -18.51 -12.78
CA GLU A 325 -14.19 -17.42 -12.02
C GLU A 325 -13.66 -16.06 -12.47
N HIS A 326 -12.34 -15.92 -12.58
CA HIS A 326 -11.69 -14.70 -13.04
C HIS A 326 -12.10 -14.33 -14.47
N LEU A 327 -12.09 -15.29 -15.41
CA LEU A 327 -12.51 -15.05 -16.79
C LEU A 327 -14.02 -14.72 -16.87
N ASN A 328 -14.86 -15.39 -16.09
CA ASN A 328 -16.29 -15.06 -16.02
C ASN A 328 -16.51 -13.64 -15.48
N LEU A 329 -15.76 -13.21 -14.46
CA LEU A 329 -15.80 -11.84 -13.96
C LEU A 329 -15.36 -10.82 -15.02
N MET A 330 -14.28 -11.11 -15.76
CA MET A 330 -13.83 -10.28 -16.87
C MET A 330 -14.91 -10.16 -17.95
N LEU A 331 -15.51 -11.27 -18.36
CA LEU A 331 -16.60 -11.28 -19.35
C LEU A 331 -17.76 -10.38 -18.92
N GLY A 332 -18.24 -10.59 -17.70
CA GLY A 332 -19.33 -9.78 -17.15
C GLY A 332 -18.98 -8.31 -17.13
N THR A 333 -17.83 -7.96 -16.58
CA THR A 333 -17.44 -6.54 -16.41
C THR A 333 -17.16 -5.84 -17.73
N LEU A 334 -16.58 -6.53 -18.72
CA LEU A 334 -16.16 -5.91 -19.98
C LEU A 334 -17.28 -5.87 -21.01
N LEU A 335 -18.09 -6.93 -21.12
CA LEU A 335 -19.21 -6.98 -22.07
C LEU A 335 -20.42 -6.14 -21.61
N ASP A 336 -20.64 -6.01 -20.30
CA ASP A 336 -21.70 -5.17 -19.72
C ASP A 336 -21.29 -3.69 -19.57
N SER A 337 -20.08 -3.31 -19.99
CA SER A 337 -19.63 -1.93 -19.85
C SER A 337 -20.20 -1.02 -20.93
N ASP A 338 -20.47 0.26 -20.62
CA ASP A 338 -20.83 1.26 -21.64
C ASP A 338 -19.65 1.64 -22.59
N ASN A 339 -18.48 1.02 -22.40
CA ASN A 339 -17.27 1.36 -23.13
C ASN A 339 -17.13 0.51 -24.40
N LYS A 340 -17.46 1.12 -25.55
CA LYS A 340 -17.41 0.45 -26.87
C LYS A 340 -16.04 -0.19 -27.19
N ASP A 341 -14.94 0.41 -26.73
CA ASP A 341 -13.60 -0.17 -26.95
C ASP A 341 -13.41 -1.46 -26.14
N ALA A 342 -13.92 -1.50 -24.90
CA ALA A 342 -13.85 -2.68 -24.05
C ALA A 342 -14.74 -3.82 -24.56
N ILE A 343 -15.99 -3.53 -24.94
CA ILE A 343 -16.91 -4.52 -25.54
C ILE A 343 -16.26 -5.10 -26.81
N SER A 344 -15.85 -4.23 -27.75
CA SER A 344 -15.25 -4.66 -29.02
C SER A 344 -13.94 -5.44 -28.82
N GLY A 345 -13.10 -5.02 -27.87
CA GLY A 345 -11.90 -5.75 -27.50
C GLY A 345 -12.22 -7.15 -26.98
N MET A 346 -13.18 -7.27 -26.07
CA MET A 346 -13.54 -8.55 -25.45
C MET A 346 -14.22 -9.50 -26.44
N LEU A 347 -15.09 -9.01 -27.31
CA LEU A 347 -15.66 -9.80 -28.40
C LEU A 347 -14.58 -10.29 -29.37
N THR A 348 -13.60 -9.45 -29.69
CA THR A 348 -12.46 -9.85 -30.53
C THR A 348 -11.62 -10.93 -29.85
N TYR A 349 -11.40 -10.80 -28.55
CA TYR A 349 -10.69 -11.78 -27.75
C TYR A 349 -11.40 -13.15 -27.75
N LEU A 350 -12.71 -13.17 -27.50
CA LEU A 350 -13.55 -14.37 -27.60
C LEU A 350 -13.48 -15.02 -28.99
N GLU A 351 -13.57 -14.20 -30.04
CA GLU A 351 -13.58 -14.67 -31.42
C GLU A 351 -12.24 -15.33 -31.83
N LYS A 352 -11.11 -14.70 -31.47
CA LYS A 352 -9.81 -15.02 -32.06
C LYS A 352 -8.85 -15.74 -31.13
N HIS A 353 -8.93 -15.50 -29.84
CA HIS A 353 -7.85 -15.84 -28.91
C HIS A 353 -8.22 -16.93 -27.92
N VAL A 354 -9.50 -17.22 -27.69
CA VAL A 354 -9.89 -18.37 -26.86
C VAL A 354 -9.57 -19.68 -27.60
N PRO A 355 -8.69 -20.55 -27.04
CA PRO A 355 -8.30 -21.79 -27.69
C PRO A 355 -9.50 -22.73 -27.89
N LEU A 356 -9.53 -23.46 -29.01
CA LEU A 356 -10.62 -24.39 -29.34
C LEU A 356 -10.99 -25.35 -28.20
N PRO A 357 -10.04 -26.02 -27.51
CA PRO A 357 -10.37 -26.93 -26.40
C PRO A 357 -11.05 -26.24 -25.21
N SER A 358 -10.93 -24.91 -25.13
CA SER A 358 -11.47 -24.12 -24.03
C SER A 358 -12.84 -23.51 -24.31
N ARG A 359 -13.26 -23.47 -25.58
CA ARG A 359 -14.53 -22.83 -25.95
C ARG A 359 -15.74 -23.51 -25.30
N ASP A 360 -15.68 -24.82 -25.15
CA ASP A 360 -16.78 -25.61 -24.57
C ASP A 360 -17.07 -25.30 -23.11
N TRP A 361 -16.07 -24.88 -22.31
CA TRP A 361 -16.34 -24.49 -20.93
C TRP A 361 -16.49 -22.98 -20.77
N VAL A 362 -15.94 -22.19 -21.70
CA VAL A 362 -16.18 -20.74 -21.75
C VAL A 362 -17.64 -20.45 -22.11
N LYS A 363 -18.27 -21.18 -23.06
CA LYS A 363 -19.70 -20.98 -23.41
C LYS A 363 -20.65 -21.20 -22.23
N GLU A 364 -20.28 -22.06 -21.28
CA GLU A 364 -21.08 -22.39 -20.10
C GLU A 364 -20.95 -21.34 -18.98
N MET A 365 -20.10 -20.33 -19.17
CA MET A 365 -19.98 -19.25 -18.20
C MET A 365 -21.24 -18.41 -18.16
N LYS A 366 -21.70 -18.11 -16.94
CA LYS A 366 -22.90 -17.30 -16.69
C LYS A 366 -22.92 -16.00 -17.51
N ASN A 367 -21.79 -15.31 -17.62
CA ASN A 367 -21.72 -14.01 -18.26
C ASN A 367 -21.60 -14.07 -19.80
N MET A 368 -21.57 -15.27 -20.41
CA MET A 368 -21.68 -15.40 -21.86
C MET A 368 -23.08 -15.05 -22.39
N VAL A 369 -24.10 -15.05 -21.53
CA VAL A 369 -25.47 -14.62 -21.90
C VAL A 369 -25.49 -13.18 -22.44
N ILE A 370 -24.58 -12.32 -21.99
CA ILE A 370 -24.46 -10.93 -22.43
C ILE A 370 -24.16 -10.85 -23.94
N VAL A 371 -23.48 -11.85 -24.51
CA VAL A 371 -23.22 -11.89 -25.96
C VAL A 371 -24.53 -11.94 -26.77
N PHE A 372 -25.59 -12.55 -26.24
CA PHE A 372 -26.91 -12.57 -26.88
C PHE A 372 -27.56 -11.19 -26.86
N GLU A 373 -27.47 -10.50 -25.72
CA GLU A 373 -28.01 -9.15 -25.54
C GLU A 373 -27.31 -8.15 -26.47
N LEU A 374 -26.02 -8.37 -26.73
CA LEU A 374 -25.23 -7.55 -27.64
C LEU A 374 -25.57 -7.75 -29.14
N GLU A 375 -26.36 -8.76 -29.53
CA GLU A 375 -26.78 -8.94 -30.93
C GLU A 375 -27.68 -7.79 -31.42
N ASP A 376 -28.41 -7.17 -30.51
CA ASP A 376 -29.31 -6.03 -30.77
C ASP A 376 -28.68 -4.69 -30.38
N HIS A 377 -27.36 -4.65 -30.16
CA HIS A 377 -26.65 -3.43 -29.76
C HIS A 377 -26.73 -2.32 -30.83
N GLU A 378 -26.90 -1.07 -30.41
CA GLU A 378 -27.06 0.10 -31.30
C GLU A 378 -25.89 0.30 -32.28
N ASP A 379 -24.69 -0.09 -31.87
CA ASP A 379 -23.51 -0.12 -32.73
C ASP A 379 -23.50 -1.40 -33.57
N GLY A 380 -23.83 -1.26 -34.86
CA GLY A 380 -23.91 -2.38 -35.79
C GLY A 380 -22.63 -3.22 -35.93
N ASN A 381 -21.45 -2.67 -35.59
CA ASN A 381 -20.22 -3.46 -35.58
C ASN A 381 -20.17 -4.40 -34.37
N ILE A 382 -20.59 -3.92 -33.20
CA ILE A 382 -20.69 -4.74 -31.98
C ILE A 382 -21.72 -5.84 -32.19
N ALA A 383 -22.92 -5.50 -32.69
CA ALA A 383 -23.97 -6.46 -33.01
C ALA A 383 -23.50 -7.58 -33.96
N LYS A 384 -22.86 -7.18 -35.07
CA LYS A 384 -22.30 -8.13 -36.04
C LYS A 384 -21.23 -9.03 -35.42
N GLN A 385 -20.39 -8.49 -34.54
CA GLN A 385 -19.32 -9.25 -33.91
C GLN A 385 -19.87 -10.21 -32.83
N ALA A 386 -20.85 -9.77 -32.04
CA ALA A 386 -21.54 -10.60 -31.06
C ALA A 386 -22.19 -11.81 -31.71
N LYS A 387 -22.91 -11.61 -32.82
CA LYS A 387 -23.48 -12.70 -33.64
C LYS A 387 -22.41 -13.71 -34.09
N LYS A 388 -21.25 -13.22 -34.56
CA LYS A 388 -20.14 -14.09 -34.98
C LYS A 388 -19.59 -14.90 -33.81
N VAL A 389 -19.43 -14.29 -32.62
CA VAL A 389 -19.01 -15.01 -31.41
C VAL A 389 -20.03 -16.07 -31.04
N LYS A 390 -21.33 -15.75 -31.06
CA LYS A 390 -22.39 -16.73 -30.79
C LYS A 390 -22.34 -17.94 -31.73
N GLU A 391 -22.26 -17.70 -33.05
CA GLU A 391 -22.10 -18.76 -34.06
C GLU A 391 -20.85 -19.62 -33.81
N LEU A 392 -19.74 -18.99 -33.44
CA LEU A 392 -18.46 -19.65 -33.17
C LEU A 392 -18.51 -20.61 -31.96
N TYR A 393 -19.34 -20.28 -30.97
CA TYR A 393 -19.50 -21.07 -29.74
C TYR A 393 -20.72 -22.01 -29.80
N GLY A 394 -21.49 -22.01 -30.89
CA GLY A 394 -22.67 -22.86 -31.08
C GLY A 394 -23.82 -22.54 -30.12
N MET A 395 -23.97 -21.25 -29.79
CA MET A 395 -24.92 -20.70 -28.81
C MET A 395 -26.21 -20.19 -29.43
#